data_AF-A0A961F397-F1
#
_entry.id   AF-A0A961F397-F1
#
_cell.length_a   1.000
_cell.length_b   1.000
_cell.length_c   1.000
_cell.angle_alpha   90.00
_cell.angle_beta   90.00
_cell.angle_gamma   90.00
#
_symmetry.space_group_name_H-M   'P 1'
#
loop_
_entity.id
_entity.type
_entity.pdbx_description
1 polymer ?
#
loop_
_entity_poly.entity_id
_entity_poly.type
_entity_poly.pdbx_seq_one_letter_code
_entity_poly.pdbx_strand_id
1 'polypeptide(L)' 'MLDYIFRLFPHRANTGLFPLGKPDADAPVIVTGNYHLTVKRLRRVLKYNNVWLLVIDSHGINVWCAAAGGHMTH' A
#
# COMPACT_ATOMS: atom_id res chain seq x y z
N MET A 1 0.97 19.45 -1.62
CA MET A 1 -0.39 20.03 -1.56
C MET A 1 -1.46 18.93 -1.59
N LEU A 2 -1.57 18.12 -2.65
CA LEU A 2 -2.56 17.01 -2.74
C LEU A 2 -2.44 15.93 -1.65
N ASP A 3 -1.22 15.57 -1.23
CA ASP A 3 -1.01 14.56 -0.18
C ASP A 3 -1.60 14.96 1.19
N TYR A 4 -1.80 16.27 1.44
CA TYR A 4 -2.48 16.76 2.64
C TYR A 4 -4.00 16.60 2.53
N ILE A 5 -4.57 16.81 1.34
CA ILE A 5 -6.00 16.62 1.07
C ILE A 5 -6.36 15.14 1.19
N PHE A 6 -5.57 14.24 0.61
CA PHE A 6 -5.78 12.79 0.72
C PHE A 6 -5.51 12.23 2.12
N ARG A 7 -4.89 13.02 3.01
CA ARG A 7 -4.85 12.70 4.43
C ARG A 7 -6.21 12.90 5.11
N LEU A 8 -6.96 13.90 4.66
CA LEU A 8 -8.28 14.26 5.21
C LEU A 8 -9.44 13.54 4.50
N PHE A 9 -9.28 13.22 3.22
CA PHE A 9 -10.24 12.47 2.42
C PHE A 9 -9.60 11.15 1.95
N PRO A 10 -9.69 10.08 2.75
CA PRO A 10 -9.10 8.81 2.38
C PRO A 10 -9.83 8.19 1.19
N HIS A 11 -9.09 7.90 0.13
CA HIS A 11 -9.58 7.10 -0.99
C HIS A 11 -8.81 5.79 -1.12
N ARG A 12 -9.49 4.80 -1.70
CA ARG A 12 -8.94 3.45 -1.89
C ARG A 12 -8.08 3.40 -3.15
N ALA A 13 -6.93 2.75 -3.04
CA ALA A 13 -6.16 2.30 -4.19
C ALA A 13 -6.65 0.92 -4.66
N ASN A 14 -6.27 0.55 -5.88
CA ASN A 14 -6.51 -0.79 -6.39
C ASN A 14 -5.76 -1.81 -5.53
N THR A 15 -6.46 -2.89 -5.17
CA THR A 15 -5.88 -4.05 -4.50
C THR A 15 -5.20 -4.97 -5.52
N GLY A 16 -4.32 -5.83 -5.04
CA GLY A 16 -3.61 -6.81 -5.86
C GLY A 16 -2.09 -6.79 -5.64
N LEU A 17 -1.41 -7.66 -6.40
CA LEU A 17 0.04 -7.78 -6.41
C LEU A 17 0.61 -6.93 -7.55
N PHE A 18 1.52 -6.02 -7.22
CA PHE A 18 2.10 -5.12 -8.20
C PHE A 18 3.63 -5.25 -8.23
N PRO A 19 4.24 -5.38 -9.42
CA PRO A 19 5.69 -5.33 -9.53
C PRO A 19 6.20 -3.89 -9.36
N LEU A 20 7.24 -3.71 -8.55
CA LEU A 20 8.08 -2.52 -8.52
C LEU A 20 9.49 -2.90 -8.96
N GLY A 21 10.11 -2.09 -9.83
CA GLY A 21 11.36 -2.47 -10.50
C GLY A 21 11.17 -3.64 -11.46
N LYS A 22 12.03 -4.66 -11.34
CA LYS A 22 11.96 -5.94 -12.07
C LYS A 22 12.07 -7.11 -11.08
N PRO A 23 11.02 -7.37 -10.27
CA PRO A 23 11.05 -8.45 -9.30
C PRO A 23 10.97 -9.80 -10.01
N ASP A 24 11.76 -10.76 -9.54
CA ASP A 24 11.68 -12.17 -9.92
C ASP A 24 10.86 -12.97 -8.89
N ALA A 25 10.90 -14.29 -8.97
CA ALA A 25 10.15 -15.16 -8.06
C ALA A 25 10.68 -15.15 -6.62
N ASP A 26 11.95 -14.78 -6.41
CA ASP A 26 12.61 -14.76 -5.10
C ASP A 26 12.60 -13.36 -4.46
N ALA A 27 12.14 -12.35 -5.20
CA ALA A 27 12.03 -10.97 -4.73
C ALA A 27 11.10 -10.84 -3.51
N PRO A 28 11.41 -9.97 -2.54
CA PRO A 28 10.62 -9.83 -1.33
C PRO A 28 9.24 -9.24 -1.62
N VAL A 29 8.26 -9.65 -0.82
CA VAL A 29 6.89 -9.15 -0.86
C VAL A 29 6.68 -8.14 0.27
N ILE A 30 6.32 -6.91 -0.09
CA ILE A 30 5.95 -5.84 0.83
C ILE A 30 4.42 -5.78 0.91
N VAL A 31 3.86 -6.04 2.09
CA VAL A 31 2.41 -6.02 2.32
C VAL A 31 1.96 -4.65 2.85
N THR A 32 0.87 -4.11 2.31
CA THR A 32 0.23 -2.87 2.77
C THR A 32 -1.28 -2.94 2.59
N GLY A 33 -2.03 -2.11 3.33
CA GLY A 33 -3.44 -1.82 3.04
C GLY A 33 -3.62 -0.88 1.84
N ASN A 34 -4.85 -0.79 1.32
CA ASN A 34 -5.23 0.01 0.15
C ASN A 34 -5.53 1.50 0.45
N TYR A 35 -5.03 2.04 1.55
CA TYR A 35 -5.05 3.48 1.76
C TYR A 35 -4.15 4.19 0.74
N HIS A 36 -4.73 4.97 -0.18
CA HIS A 36 -4.02 5.47 -1.35
C HIS A 36 -2.75 6.26 -1.03
N LEU A 37 -2.77 7.08 0.03
CA LEU A 37 -1.59 7.86 0.42
C LEU A 37 -0.42 6.96 0.80
N THR A 38 -0.68 5.85 1.51
CA THR A 38 0.34 4.85 1.85
C THR A 38 0.88 4.19 0.58
N VAL A 39 0.00 3.70 -0.30
CA VAL A 39 0.40 3.03 -1.55
C VAL A 39 1.25 3.96 -2.42
N LYS A 40 0.83 5.22 -2.58
CA LYS A 40 1.57 6.23 -3.35
C LYS A 40 2.97 6.50 -2.79
N ARG A 41 3.10 6.58 -1.47
CA ARG A 41 4.39 6.78 -0.79
C ARG A 41 5.31 5.56 -0.95
N LEU A 42 4.78 4.36 -0.76
CA LEU A 42 5.53 3.12 -0.97
C LEU A 42 6.03 3.00 -2.41
N ARG A 43 5.17 3.22 -3.40
CA ARG A 43 5.57 3.21 -4.83
C ARG A 43 6.66 4.24 -5.15
N ARG A 44 6.65 5.40 -4.49
CA ARG A 44 7.66 6.44 -4.68
C ARG A 44 9.02 6.02 -4.11
N VAL A 45 9.04 5.53 -2.87
CA VAL A 45 10.28 5.15 -2.17
C VAL A 45 10.87 3.88 -2.77
N LEU A 46 10.04 2.91 -3.12
CA LEU A 46 10.46 1.59 -3.61
C LEU A 46 10.58 1.52 -5.15
N LYS A 47 10.49 2.66 -5.86
CA LYS A 47 10.41 2.71 -7.33
C LYS A 47 11.52 1.91 -8.03
N TYR A 48 12.72 1.86 -7.44
CA TYR A 48 13.90 1.22 -8.01
C TYR A 48 14.33 -0.07 -7.29
N ASN A 49 13.53 -0.54 -6.33
CA ASN A 49 13.76 -1.82 -5.68
C ASN A 49 13.01 -2.90 -6.46
N ASN A 50 13.62 -4.07 -6.64
CA ASN A 50 12.98 -5.24 -7.22
C ASN A 50 12.15 -5.93 -6.15
N VAL A 51 10.90 -5.51 -5.98
CA VAL A 51 9.99 -6.02 -4.94
C VAL A 51 8.58 -6.20 -5.47
N TRP A 52 7.84 -7.12 -4.87
CA TRP A 52 6.41 -7.22 -5.05
C TRP A 52 5.69 -6.37 -3.99
N LEU A 53 4.78 -5.50 -4.42
CA LEU A 53 3.91 -4.75 -3.50
C LEU A 53 2.53 -5.39 -3.49
N LEU A 54 2.19 -6.08 -2.39
CA LEU A 54 0.86 -6.63 -2.16
C LEU A 54 -0.02 -5.59 -1.45
N VAL A 55 -1.03 -5.09 -2.16
CA VAL A 55 -2.01 -4.14 -1.64
C VAL A 55 -3.30 -4.91 -1.30
N ILE A 56 -3.59 -5.05 -0.02
CA ILE A 56 -4.82 -5.72 0.48
C ILE A 56 -5.91 -4.70 0.80
N ASP A 57 -7.18 -5.14 0.83
CA ASP A 57 -8.28 -4.25 1.18
C ASP A 57 -8.23 -3.91 2.68
N SER A 58 -7.95 -2.65 3.00
CA SER A 58 -8.01 -2.11 4.35
C SER A 58 -9.14 -1.08 4.47
N HIS A 59 -10.13 -1.12 3.57
CA HIS A 59 -11.22 -0.16 3.45
C HIS A 59 -10.76 1.29 3.19
N GLY A 60 -9.52 1.50 2.75
CA GLY A 60 -8.92 2.83 2.62
C GLY A 60 -8.41 3.41 3.96
N ILE A 61 -8.30 2.58 5.00
CA ILE A 61 -7.80 2.95 6.31
C ILE A 61 -6.28 2.69 6.36
N ASN A 62 -5.53 3.58 7.02
CA ASN A 62 -4.09 3.40 7.21
C ASN A 62 -3.78 2.10 7.97
N VAL A 63 -2.55 1.58 7.83
CA VAL A 63 -2.16 0.27 8.37
C VAL A 63 -2.41 0.13 9.88
N TRP A 64 -2.04 1.14 10.67
CA TRP A 64 -2.20 1.10 12.13
C TRP A 64 -3.67 0.99 12.53
N CYS A 65 -4.50 1.88 11.99
CA CYS A 65 -5.92 1.93 12.32
C CYS A 65 -6.66 0.71 11.76
N ALA A 66 -6.27 0.22 10.57
CA ALA A 66 -6.87 -0.97 9.98
C ALA A 66 -6.57 -2.23 10.80
N ALA A 67 -5.33 -2.38 11.29
CA ALA A 67 -4.95 -3.49 12.16
C ALA A 67 -5.73 -3.46 13.48
N ALA A 68 -5.78 -2.30 14.14
CA ALA A 68 -6.52 -2.14 15.39
C ALA A 68 -8.05 -2.31 15.23
N GLY A 69 -8.60 -1.89 14.10
CA GLY A 69 -10.03 -1.97 13.79
C GLY A 69 -10.50 -3.31 13.23
N GLY A 70 -9.62 -4.30 13.08
CA GLY A 70 -9.99 -5.61 12.52
C GLY A 70 -10.18 -5.62 10.99
N HIS A 71 -9.72 -4.57 10.30
CA HIS A 71 -9.76 -4.46 8.84
C HIS A 71 -8.47 -4.93 8.16
N MET A 72 -7.49 -5.39 8.95
CA MET A 72 -6.20 -5.92 8.47
C MET A 72 -5.72 -6.98 9.46
N THR A 73 -6.39 -8.14 9.43
CA THR A 73 -6.14 -9.28 10.33
C THR A 73 -5.52 -10.46 9.57
N HIS A 74 -5.09 -11.48 10.32
CA HIS A 74 -4.67 -12.77 9.78
C HIS A 74 -5.87 -13.66 9.44
#